data_AF-A0A1G9Q3P1-F1
#
_entry.id   AF-A0A1G9Q3P1-F1
#
_cell.length_a   1.000
_cell.length_b   1.000
_cell.length_c   1.000
_cell.angle_alpha   90.00
_cell.angle_beta   90.00
_cell.angle_gamma   90.00
#
_symmetry.space_group_name_H-M   'P 1'
#
loop_
_entity.id
_entity.type
_entity.pdbx_description
1 polymer ?
#
loop_
_entity_poly.entity_id
_entity_poly.type
_entity_poly.pdbx_seq_one_letter_code
_entity_poly.pdbx_strand_id
1 'polypeptide(L)'
;MRPSPKTDVLVAVDTALRPTGFVRRGHVWLQERGDGVSGWLGFGVAGALDLTPLVGVCFRRYDAVCRTLGVGIPTTPVVSMPLGHLMPDKPVWKWTFEPGGDHAPVAASLVAAFLKHGKPYIDKYAKWDTLARELVAKPESLLDFERARKLAVIHVLGGNPGAAREALKKETERLEDSRDVYARSHRALVHRFEPMFG
;
A
#
# COMPACT_ATOMS: atom_id res chain seq x y z
N MET A 1 17.33 -15.33 25.32
CA MET A 1 16.06 -14.58 25.35
C MET A 1 15.15 -15.22 24.30
N ARG A 2 13.98 -15.76 24.66
CA ARG A 2 13.06 -16.33 23.65
C ARG A 2 12.51 -15.20 22.78
N PRO A 3 12.34 -15.40 21.46
CA PRO A 3 11.65 -14.43 20.61
C PRO A 3 10.24 -14.16 21.16
N SER A 4 9.69 -12.98 20.88
CA SER A 4 8.29 -12.70 21.23
C SER A 4 7.35 -13.61 20.43
N PRO A 5 6.15 -13.96 20.94
CA PRO A 5 5.18 -14.77 20.21
C PRO A 5 4.86 -14.22 18.81
N LYS A 6 4.83 -12.89 18.68
CA LYS A 6 4.68 -12.18 17.40
C LYS A 6 5.82 -12.50 16.43
N THR A 7 7.05 -12.61 16.93
CA THR A 7 8.20 -12.95 16.11
C THR A 7 8.07 -14.37 15.56
N ASP A 8 7.65 -15.33 16.38
CA ASP A 8 7.47 -16.72 15.96
C ASP A 8 6.42 -16.84 14.85
N VAL A 9 5.27 -16.17 15.01
CA VAL A 9 4.23 -16.10 13.98
C VAL A 9 4.76 -15.53 12.66
N LEU A 10 5.49 -14.42 12.70
CA LEU A 10 6.06 -13.81 11.50
C LEU A 10 7.18 -14.66 10.88
N VAL A 11 7.89 -15.48 11.66
CA VAL A 11 8.88 -16.45 11.16
C VAL A 11 8.17 -17.62 10.45
N ALA A 12 7.05 -18.11 10.98
CA ALA A 12 6.26 -19.15 10.32
C ALA A 12 5.71 -18.65 8.97
N VAL A 13 5.19 -17.42 8.93
CA VAL A 13 4.75 -16.77 7.69
C VAL A 13 5.92 -16.56 6.71
N ASP A 14 7.08 -16.09 7.20
CA ASP A 14 8.27 -15.94 6.36
C ASP A 14 8.73 -17.26 5.74
N THR A 15 8.71 -18.33 6.54
CA THR A 15 9.07 -19.68 6.09
C THR A 15 8.13 -20.17 5.00
N ALA A 16 6.82 -19.97 5.17
CA ALA A 16 5.81 -20.33 4.17
C ALA A 16 5.88 -19.47 2.90
N LEU A 17 6.32 -18.20 2.99
CA LEU A 17 6.48 -17.31 1.85
C LEU A 17 7.78 -17.53 1.07
N ARG A 18 8.83 -18.06 1.69
CA ARG A 18 10.15 -18.27 1.06
C ARG A 18 10.12 -18.88 -0.35
N PRO A 19 9.36 -19.97 -0.65
CA PRO A 19 9.34 -20.57 -1.99
C PRO A 19 8.67 -19.68 -3.05
N THR A 20 7.96 -18.62 -2.63
CA THR A 20 7.20 -17.75 -3.53
C THR A 20 8.03 -16.60 -4.09
N GLY A 21 9.25 -16.39 -3.59
CA GLY A 21 10.13 -15.28 -3.95
C GLY A 21 9.86 -13.97 -3.20
N PHE A 22 8.88 -13.93 -2.30
CA PHE A 22 8.70 -12.82 -1.37
C PHE A 22 9.80 -12.83 -0.30
N VAL A 23 10.41 -11.67 -0.07
CA VAL A 23 11.52 -11.48 0.86
C VAL A 23 11.13 -10.50 1.94
N ARG A 24 11.36 -10.87 3.20
CA ARG A 24 11.09 -9.99 4.35
C ARG A 24 11.99 -8.77 4.38
N ARG A 25 11.37 -7.61 4.67
CA ARG A 25 11.98 -6.30 4.89
C ARG A 25 11.30 -5.67 6.11
N GLY A 26 11.86 -5.89 7.29
CA GLY A 26 11.25 -5.47 8.56
C GLY A 26 9.93 -6.22 8.83
N HIS A 27 8.81 -5.49 8.78
CA HIS A 27 7.46 -6.02 9.04
C HIS A 27 6.63 -6.29 7.77
N VAL A 28 7.25 -6.17 6.60
CA VAL A 28 6.60 -6.39 5.31
C VAL A 28 7.41 -7.36 4.47
N TRP A 29 6.77 -7.93 3.46
CA TRP A 29 7.36 -8.83 2.48
C TRP A 29 7.24 -8.18 1.10
N LEU A 30 8.36 -8.07 0.42
CA LEU A 30 8.43 -7.50 -0.91
C LEU A 30 8.82 -8.57 -1.93
N GLN A 31 8.27 -8.46 -3.12
CA GLN A 31 8.72 -9.25 -4.25
C GLN A 31 8.88 -8.33 -5.46
N GLU A 32 10.08 -8.32 -6.05
CA GLU A 32 10.35 -7.54 -7.25
C GLU A 32 9.44 -7.97 -8.41
N ARG A 33 9.05 -7.00 -9.24
CA ARG A 33 8.31 -7.20 -10.49
C ARG A 33 9.06 -6.66 -11.71
N GLY A 34 10.25 -6.10 -11.53
CA GLY A 34 11.01 -5.40 -12.56
C GLY A 34 10.73 -3.90 -12.57
N ASP A 35 11.59 -3.13 -13.24
CA ASP A 35 11.42 -1.70 -13.50
C ASP A 35 11.14 -0.81 -12.27
N GLY A 36 11.67 -1.22 -11.11
CA GLY A 36 11.45 -0.52 -9.84
C GLY A 36 10.02 -0.66 -9.31
N VAL A 37 9.32 -1.73 -9.67
CA VAL A 37 8.01 -2.12 -9.16
C VAL A 37 8.18 -3.29 -8.20
N SER A 38 7.49 -3.23 -7.06
CA SER A 38 7.51 -4.32 -6.08
C SER A 38 6.08 -4.64 -5.64
N GLY A 39 5.75 -5.93 -5.58
CA GLY A 39 4.61 -6.41 -4.81
C GLY A 39 4.88 -6.29 -3.32
N TRP A 40 3.85 -5.96 -2.56
CA TRP A 40 3.93 -5.69 -1.13
C TRP A 40 2.91 -6.52 -0.38
N LEU A 41 3.34 -7.18 0.69
CA LEU A 41 2.48 -7.85 1.65
C LEU A 41 2.87 -7.39 3.05
N GLY A 42 1.90 -6.85 3.79
CA GLY A 42 2.05 -6.48 5.18
C GLY A 42 0.87 -6.96 6.00
N PHE A 43 0.95 -6.74 7.31
CA PHE A 43 -0.04 -7.25 8.25
C PHE A 43 -0.46 -6.17 9.24
N GLY A 44 -1.77 -5.98 9.36
CA GLY A 44 -2.35 -5.49 10.59
C GLY A 44 -2.21 -6.58 11.65
N VAL A 45 -1.81 -6.20 12.86
CA VAL A 45 -1.71 -7.14 13.99
C VAL A 45 -2.67 -6.66 15.07
N ALA A 46 -3.61 -7.50 15.46
CA ALA A 46 -4.57 -7.22 16.52
C ALA A 46 -4.48 -8.28 17.62
N GLY A 47 -4.82 -7.89 18.84
CA GLY A 47 -4.71 -8.77 20.01
C GLY A 47 -3.30 -9.33 20.18
N ALA A 48 -3.21 -10.57 20.66
CA ALA A 48 -1.93 -11.23 20.85
C ALA A 48 -1.29 -11.67 19.52
N LEU A 49 -2.08 -12.25 18.60
CA LEU A 49 -1.54 -12.93 17.41
C LEU A 49 -2.54 -13.02 16.23
N ASP A 50 -3.49 -12.10 16.09
CA ASP A 50 -4.35 -12.05 14.88
C ASP A 50 -3.66 -11.26 13.77
N LEU A 51 -3.48 -11.88 12.60
CA LEU A 51 -2.95 -11.23 11.41
C LEU A 51 -4.05 -10.91 10.40
N THR A 52 -4.13 -9.63 10.00
CA THR A 52 -4.94 -9.16 8.88
C THR A 52 -4.03 -8.78 7.70
N PRO A 53 -3.95 -9.62 6.66
CA PRO A 53 -3.09 -9.35 5.51
C PRO A 53 -3.59 -8.18 4.67
N LEU A 54 -2.66 -7.29 4.32
CA LEU A 54 -2.83 -6.17 3.42
C LEU A 54 -1.89 -6.36 2.22
N VAL A 55 -2.44 -6.33 1.01
CA VAL A 55 -1.72 -6.61 -0.23
C VAL A 55 -1.64 -5.34 -1.06
N GLY A 56 -0.49 -5.02 -1.64
CA GLY A 56 -0.33 -3.78 -2.41
C GLY A 56 0.81 -3.77 -3.41
N VAL A 57 0.97 -2.63 -4.08
CA VAL A 57 2.02 -2.43 -5.10
C VAL A 57 2.75 -1.11 -4.86
N CYS A 58 4.08 -1.17 -4.89
CA CYS A 58 4.97 -0.02 -4.78
C CYS A 58 5.61 0.31 -6.14
N PHE A 59 5.89 1.59 -6.37
CA PHE A 59 6.57 2.08 -7.57
C PHE A 59 7.68 3.06 -7.17
N ARG A 60 8.94 2.72 -7.47
CA ARG A 60 10.09 3.58 -7.17
C ARG A 60 9.98 4.97 -7.80
N ARG A 61 9.40 5.07 -9.00
CA ARG A 61 9.14 6.37 -9.65
C ARG A 61 8.10 7.22 -8.93
N TYR A 62 7.11 6.59 -8.29
CA TYR A 62 6.13 7.27 -7.46
C TYR A 62 6.80 7.82 -6.19
N ASP A 63 7.61 6.99 -5.54
CA ASP A 63 8.35 7.38 -4.33
C ASP A 63 9.34 8.52 -4.61
N ALA A 64 9.95 8.54 -5.80
CA ALA A 64 10.84 9.63 -6.23
C ALA A 64 10.10 10.97 -6.30
N VAL A 65 8.91 11.02 -6.90
CA VAL A 65 8.10 12.25 -6.95
C VAL A 65 7.64 12.67 -5.55
N CYS A 66 7.21 11.72 -4.71
CA CYS A 66 6.88 12.01 -3.31
C CYS A 66 8.06 12.61 -2.54
N ARG A 67 9.27 12.10 -2.76
CA ARG A 67 10.49 12.66 -2.16
C ARG A 67 10.76 14.08 -2.66
N THR A 68 10.65 14.31 -3.96
CA THR A 68 10.79 15.65 -4.55
C THR A 68 9.82 16.64 -3.91
N LEU A 69 8.55 16.26 -3.74
CA LEU A 69 7.52 17.07 -3.09
C LEU A 69 7.70 17.24 -1.56
N GLY A 70 8.75 16.68 -0.97
CA GLY A 70 9.03 16.78 0.46
C GLY A 70 7.96 16.13 1.35
N VAL A 71 7.19 15.17 0.83
CA VAL A 71 6.20 14.40 1.60
C VAL A 71 6.78 13.11 2.20
N GLY A 72 8.09 12.92 2.05
CA GLY A 72 8.80 11.72 2.50
C GLY A 72 8.62 10.53 1.54
N ILE A 73 9.18 9.38 1.93
CA ILE A 73 8.94 8.11 1.25
C ILE A 73 7.71 7.49 1.91
N PRO A 74 6.62 7.22 1.17
CA PRO A 74 5.47 6.52 1.73
C PRO A 74 5.91 5.19 2.34
N THR A 75 5.51 4.93 3.58
CA THR A 75 5.74 3.63 4.23
C THR A 75 4.73 2.57 3.78
N THR A 76 3.74 2.98 3.00
CA THR A 76 2.65 2.17 2.46
C THR A 76 2.73 2.12 0.94
N PRO A 77 2.22 1.05 0.31
CA PRO A 77 2.16 0.94 -1.13
C PRO A 77 1.26 2.02 -1.76
N VAL A 78 1.44 2.27 -3.06
CA VAL A 78 0.63 3.25 -3.82
C VAL A 78 -0.85 2.87 -3.76
N VAL A 79 -1.13 1.58 -3.93
CA VAL A 79 -2.43 0.96 -3.66
C VAL A 79 -2.27 -0.24 -2.76
N SER A 80 -3.27 -0.45 -1.92
CA SER A 80 -3.40 -1.66 -1.14
C SER A 80 -4.85 -2.05 -0.96
N MET A 81 -5.08 -3.34 -0.76
CA MET A 81 -6.38 -3.92 -0.46
C MET A 81 -6.22 -5.01 0.61
N PRO A 82 -7.08 -5.05 1.65
CA PRO A 82 -7.08 -6.18 2.57
C PRO A 82 -7.42 -7.45 1.80
N LEU A 83 -6.72 -8.55 2.08
CA LEU A 83 -6.86 -9.80 1.30
C LEU A 83 -8.30 -10.30 1.24
N GLY A 84 -9.06 -10.13 2.33
CA GLY A 84 -10.47 -10.52 2.41
C GLY A 84 -11.35 -9.87 1.34
N HIS A 85 -11.07 -8.62 0.93
CA HIS A 85 -11.81 -7.96 -0.17
C HIS A 85 -11.52 -8.58 -1.54
N LEU A 86 -10.43 -9.32 -1.69
CA LEU A 86 -10.03 -9.98 -2.95
C LEU A 86 -10.58 -11.41 -3.05
N MET A 87 -11.31 -11.86 -2.03
CA MET A 87 -11.90 -13.20 -1.96
C MET A 87 -13.39 -13.13 -2.35
N PRO A 88 -13.82 -13.85 -3.40
CA PRO A 88 -15.21 -13.78 -3.87
C PRO A 88 -16.18 -14.48 -2.91
N ASP A 89 -15.80 -15.66 -2.39
CA ASP A 89 -16.65 -16.49 -1.52
C ASP A 89 -16.03 -16.62 -0.13
N LYS A 90 -16.84 -16.39 0.91
CA LYS A 90 -16.48 -16.54 2.34
C LYS A 90 -15.13 -15.87 2.67
N PRO A 91 -15.08 -14.53 2.61
CA PRO A 91 -13.83 -13.80 2.82
C PRO A 91 -13.25 -14.10 4.19
N VAL A 92 -11.97 -14.45 4.21
CA VAL A 92 -11.20 -14.60 5.45
C VAL A 92 -10.48 -13.29 5.71
N TRP A 93 -10.89 -12.62 6.78
CA TRP A 93 -10.41 -11.29 7.15
C TRP A 93 -9.16 -11.32 8.03
N LYS A 94 -8.95 -12.43 8.74
CA LYS A 94 -7.85 -12.60 9.66
C LYS A 94 -7.48 -14.07 9.84
N TRP A 95 -6.23 -14.29 10.22
CA TRP A 95 -5.70 -15.58 10.66
C TRP A 95 -5.26 -15.47 12.11
N THR A 96 -5.83 -16.30 12.96
CA THR A 96 -5.54 -16.36 14.39
C THR A 96 -4.49 -17.42 14.66
N PHE A 97 -3.42 -17.05 15.34
CA PHE A 97 -2.38 -17.97 15.78
C PHE A 97 -2.44 -18.15 17.29
N GLU A 98 -2.24 -19.38 17.75
CA GLU A 98 -2.23 -19.70 19.17
C GLU A 98 -0.85 -19.46 19.80
N PRO A 99 -0.76 -18.83 20.99
CA PRO A 99 0.51 -18.67 21.69
C PRO A 99 1.18 -20.01 22.00
N GLY A 100 2.42 -20.20 21.56
CA GLY A 100 3.19 -21.43 21.78
C GLY A 100 2.68 -22.67 21.01
N GLY A 101 1.68 -22.51 20.14
CA GLY A 101 1.18 -23.59 19.28
C GLY A 101 2.03 -23.78 18.01
N ASP A 102 1.69 -24.80 17.23
CA ASP A 102 2.25 -24.97 15.87
C ASP A 102 1.63 -23.95 14.92
N HIS A 103 2.47 -22.98 14.49
CA HIS A 103 2.06 -21.89 13.60
C HIS A 103 2.08 -22.27 12.13
N ALA A 104 2.73 -23.38 11.75
CA ALA A 104 2.94 -23.73 10.35
C ALA A 104 1.63 -23.94 9.56
N PRO A 105 0.60 -24.62 10.07
CA PRO A 105 -0.65 -24.82 9.33
C PRO A 105 -1.40 -23.51 9.06
N VAL A 106 -1.44 -22.61 10.05
CA VAL A 106 -2.11 -21.31 9.93
C VAL A 106 -1.35 -20.41 8.94
N ALA A 107 -0.02 -20.39 9.03
CA ALA A 107 0.83 -19.67 8.07
C ALA A 107 0.66 -20.20 6.64
N ALA A 108 0.64 -21.52 6.46
CA ALA A 108 0.41 -22.14 5.14
C ALA A 108 -0.97 -21.79 4.57
N SER A 109 -2.02 -21.82 5.40
CA SER A 109 -3.36 -21.40 5.00
C SER A 109 -3.40 -19.93 4.55
N LEU A 110 -2.77 -19.04 5.32
CA LEU A 110 -2.67 -17.61 4.98
C LEU A 110 -1.96 -17.43 3.64
N VAL A 111 -0.78 -18.04 3.47
CA VAL A 111 0.00 -17.92 2.24
C VAL A 111 -0.74 -18.51 1.05
N ALA A 112 -1.44 -19.62 1.21
CA ALA A 112 -2.27 -20.19 0.14
C ALA A 112 -3.38 -19.21 -0.31
N ALA A 113 -4.08 -18.57 0.63
CA ALA A 113 -5.08 -17.56 0.31
C ALA A 113 -4.46 -16.34 -0.37
N PHE A 114 -3.30 -15.88 0.12
CA PHE A 114 -2.55 -14.78 -0.49
C PHE A 114 -2.12 -15.08 -1.91
N LEU A 115 -1.57 -16.26 -2.18
CA LEU A 115 -1.16 -16.65 -3.53
C LEU A 115 -2.35 -16.76 -4.49
N LYS A 116 -3.48 -17.27 -3.99
CA LYS A 116 -4.70 -17.41 -4.78
C LYS A 116 -5.38 -16.08 -5.12
N HIS A 117 -5.40 -15.13 -4.19
CA HIS A 117 -6.21 -13.90 -4.31
C HIS A 117 -5.39 -12.60 -4.32
N GLY A 118 -4.34 -12.53 -3.50
CA GLY A 118 -3.47 -11.35 -3.38
C GLY A 118 -2.45 -11.22 -4.51
N LYS A 119 -1.79 -12.32 -4.89
CA LYS A 119 -0.78 -12.28 -5.98
C LYS A 119 -1.38 -11.82 -7.32
N PRO A 120 -2.56 -12.29 -7.77
CA PRO A 120 -3.19 -11.76 -8.98
C PRO A 120 -3.48 -10.26 -8.92
N TYR A 121 -3.88 -9.74 -7.76
CA TYR A 121 -4.06 -8.30 -7.55
C TYR A 121 -2.73 -7.54 -7.75
N ILE A 122 -1.64 -8.01 -7.14
CA ILE A 122 -0.31 -7.43 -7.35
C ILE A 122 0.05 -7.45 -8.84
N ASP A 123 -0.09 -8.59 -9.50
CA ASP A 123 0.34 -8.74 -10.89
C ASP A 123 -0.48 -7.86 -11.85
N LYS A 124 -1.78 -7.65 -11.56
CA LYS A 124 -2.62 -6.68 -12.28
C LYS A 124 -2.10 -5.25 -12.13
N TYR A 125 -1.83 -4.83 -10.90
CA TYR A 125 -1.50 -3.44 -10.57
C TYR A 125 0.00 -3.12 -10.63
N ALA A 126 0.86 -4.11 -10.89
CA ALA A 126 2.29 -3.91 -11.17
C ALA A 126 2.54 -3.13 -12.48
N LYS A 127 1.54 -3.04 -13.35
CA LYS A 127 1.59 -2.22 -14.57
C LYS A 127 1.10 -0.81 -14.25
N TRP A 128 2.00 0.16 -14.32
CA TRP A 128 1.67 1.56 -14.01
C TRP A 128 0.51 2.11 -14.83
N ASP A 129 0.47 1.87 -16.14
CA ASP A 129 -0.58 2.42 -17.00
C ASP A 129 -1.95 1.85 -16.62
N THR A 130 -2.01 0.58 -16.22
CA THR A 130 -3.22 -0.04 -15.66
C THR A 130 -3.62 0.66 -14.36
N LEU A 131 -2.69 0.79 -13.43
CA LEU A 131 -2.93 1.40 -12.12
C LEU A 131 -3.39 2.86 -12.25
N ALA A 132 -2.60 3.68 -12.93
CA ALA A 132 -2.83 5.10 -13.10
C ALA A 132 -4.19 5.37 -13.74
N ARG A 133 -4.52 4.65 -14.82
CA ARG A 133 -5.82 4.77 -15.49
C ARG A 133 -6.98 4.42 -14.58
N GLU A 134 -6.88 3.32 -13.82
CA GLU A 134 -7.97 2.91 -12.92
C GLU A 134 -8.16 3.90 -11.76
N LEU A 135 -7.07 4.40 -11.16
CA LEU A 135 -7.15 5.37 -10.07
C LEU A 135 -7.66 6.73 -10.51
N VAL A 136 -7.31 7.17 -11.72
CA VAL A 136 -7.86 8.41 -12.31
C VAL A 136 -9.33 8.25 -12.67
N ALA A 137 -9.74 7.08 -13.16
CA ALA A 137 -11.14 6.81 -13.49
C ALA A 137 -12.05 6.62 -12.25
N LYS A 138 -11.49 6.16 -11.13
CA LYS A 138 -12.21 5.87 -9.88
C LYS A 138 -11.47 6.45 -8.66
N PRO A 139 -11.36 7.79 -8.55
CA PRO A 139 -10.61 8.43 -7.49
C PRO A 139 -11.19 8.18 -6.08
N GLU A 140 -12.49 7.85 -5.98
CA GLU A 140 -13.18 7.46 -4.75
C GLU A 140 -12.66 6.15 -4.15
N SER A 141 -11.96 5.32 -4.93
CA SER A 141 -11.28 4.12 -4.42
C SER A 141 -10.09 4.43 -3.52
N LEU A 142 -9.57 5.67 -3.57
CA LEU A 142 -8.52 6.15 -2.68
C LEU A 142 -9.13 6.70 -1.39
N LEU A 143 -8.39 6.50 -0.30
CA LEU A 143 -8.67 7.15 0.98
C LEU A 143 -8.73 8.65 0.80
N ASP A 144 -9.75 9.29 1.39
CA ASP A 144 -10.07 10.70 1.15
C ASP A 144 -8.87 11.62 1.40
N PHE A 145 -8.17 11.42 2.53
CA PHE A 145 -6.99 12.20 2.92
C PHE A 145 -5.72 11.92 2.10
N GLU A 146 -5.71 10.90 1.24
CA GLU A 146 -4.58 10.62 0.34
C GLU A 146 -4.87 10.96 -1.12
N ARG A 147 -6.16 11.10 -1.46
CA ARG A 147 -6.67 11.13 -2.83
C ARG A 147 -5.99 12.23 -3.65
N ALA A 148 -6.06 13.49 -3.19
CA ALA A 148 -5.53 14.62 -3.93
C ALA A 148 -4.03 14.48 -4.20
N ARG A 149 -3.25 14.11 -3.19
CA ARG A 149 -1.80 13.88 -3.30
C ARG A 149 -1.49 12.75 -4.29
N LYS A 150 -2.14 11.59 -4.15
CA LYS A 150 -1.91 10.42 -5.01
C LYS A 150 -2.25 10.75 -6.47
N LEU A 151 -3.37 11.40 -6.72
CA LEU A 151 -3.77 11.83 -8.07
C LEU A 151 -2.79 12.83 -8.66
N ALA A 152 -2.34 13.83 -7.89
CA ALA A 152 -1.35 14.80 -8.36
C ALA A 152 -0.05 14.10 -8.80
N VAL A 153 0.48 13.17 -8.00
CA VAL A 153 1.68 12.40 -8.36
C VAL A 153 1.46 11.53 -9.59
N ILE A 154 0.30 10.87 -9.69
CA ILE A 154 -0.05 10.05 -10.86
C ILE A 154 -0.09 10.90 -12.13
N HIS A 155 -0.70 12.09 -12.08
CA HIS A 155 -0.78 13.00 -13.21
C HIS A 155 0.58 13.56 -13.62
N VAL A 156 1.45 13.92 -12.66
CA VAL A 156 2.84 14.32 -12.94
C VAL A 156 3.59 13.20 -13.67
N LEU A 157 3.50 11.97 -13.17
CA LEU A 157 4.16 10.82 -13.81
C LEU A 157 3.56 10.46 -15.18
N GLY A 158 2.32 10.87 -15.44
CA GLY A 158 1.68 10.79 -16.76
C GLY A 158 1.99 11.98 -17.68
N GLY A 159 2.87 12.90 -17.29
CA GLY A 159 3.22 14.08 -18.09
C GLY A 159 2.12 15.14 -18.15
N ASN A 160 1.17 15.12 -17.21
CA ASN A 160 0.04 16.06 -17.16
C ASN A 160 0.05 16.90 -15.87
N PRO A 161 0.99 17.84 -15.70
CA PRO A 161 1.06 18.70 -14.53
C PRO A 161 -0.18 19.60 -14.37
N GLY A 162 -0.88 19.93 -15.48
CA GLY A 162 -2.13 20.68 -15.43
C GLY A 162 -3.24 19.93 -14.67
N ALA A 163 -3.44 18.64 -14.98
CA ALA A 163 -4.40 17.81 -14.25
C ALA A 163 -3.98 17.59 -12.78
N ALA A 164 -2.67 17.53 -12.51
CA ALA A 164 -2.16 17.45 -11.15
C ALA A 164 -2.53 18.71 -10.34
N ARG A 165 -2.35 19.90 -10.93
CA ARG A 165 -2.74 21.17 -10.32
C ARG A 165 -4.24 21.24 -10.05
N GLU A 166 -5.07 20.84 -11.00
CA GLU A 166 -6.52 20.82 -10.82
C GLU A 166 -6.96 19.89 -9.67
N ALA A 167 -6.32 18.73 -9.51
CA ALA A 167 -6.59 17.84 -8.38
C ALA A 167 -6.24 18.50 -7.03
N LEU A 168 -5.12 19.21 -6.96
CA LEU A 168 -4.71 19.93 -5.75
C LEU A 168 -5.58 21.16 -5.45
N LYS A 169 -6.01 21.88 -6.50
CA LYS A 169 -6.88 23.05 -6.39
C LYS A 169 -8.24 22.68 -5.81
N LYS A 170 -8.90 21.64 -6.36
CA LYS A 170 -10.18 21.13 -5.86
C LYS A 170 -10.12 20.77 -4.38
N GLU A 171 -9.01 20.17 -3.96
CA GLU A 171 -8.81 19.81 -2.56
C GLU A 171 -8.53 21.04 -1.68
N THR A 172 -7.88 22.06 -2.21
CA THR A 172 -7.67 23.32 -1.51
C THR A 172 -9.00 24.03 -1.25
N GLU A 173 -9.89 24.09 -2.25
CA GLU A 173 -11.25 24.63 -2.13
C GLU A 173 -12.06 23.85 -1.08
N ARG A 174 -11.97 22.51 -1.08
CA ARG A 174 -12.64 21.66 -0.09
C ARG A 174 -12.18 21.91 1.36
N LEU A 175 -10.93 22.35 1.54
CA LEU A 175 -10.28 22.50 2.85
C LEU A 175 -10.15 23.98 3.29
N GLU A 176 -10.82 24.91 2.60
CA GLU A 176 -10.68 26.36 2.80
C GLU A 176 -10.78 26.74 4.29
N ASP A 177 -11.85 26.30 4.96
CA ASP A 177 -12.11 26.60 6.37
C ASP A 177 -11.42 25.65 7.36
N SER A 178 -10.82 24.55 6.88
CA SER A 178 -10.18 23.57 7.77
C SER A 178 -8.78 24.02 8.21
N ARG A 179 -8.51 23.86 9.51
CA ARG A 179 -7.22 24.14 10.15
C ARG A 179 -6.56 22.90 10.74
N ASP A 180 -7.13 21.73 10.47
CA ASP A 180 -6.61 20.46 10.99
C ASP A 180 -5.22 20.12 10.41
N VAL A 181 -4.63 19.04 10.93
CA VAL A 181 -3.30 18.57 10.52
C VAL A 181 -3.26 18.24 9.02
N TYR A 182 -4.35 17.70 8.48
CA TYR A 182 -4.45 17.31 7.08
C TYR A 182 -4.46 18.56 6.17
N ALA A 183 -5.29 19.56 6.45
CA ALA A 183 -5.36 20.81 5.71
C ALA A 183 -4.02 21.56 5.72
N ARG A 184 -3.30 21.58 6.85
CA ARG A 184 -1.93 22.14 6.92
C ARG A 184 -0.95 21.37 6.03
N SER A 185 -1.00 20.04 6.07
CA SER A 185 -0.14 19.18 5.27
C SER A 185 -0.41 19.33 3.77
N HIS A 186 -1.68 19.46 3.39
CA HIS A 186 -2.11 19.72 2.01
C HIS A 186 -1.60 21.07 1.49
N ARG A 187 -1.76 22.15 2.26
CA ARG A 187 -1.23 23.48 1.87
C ARG A 187 0.30 23.46 1.68
N ALA A 188 1.03 22.74 2.54
CA ALA A 188 2.48 22.57 2.40
C ALA A 188 2.85 21.78 1.13
N LEU A 189 2.07 20.77 0.76
CA LEU A 189 2.22 20.04 -0.49
C LEU A 189 2.00 20.97 -1.69
N VAL A 190 0.91 21.75 -1.71
CA VAL A 190 0.61 22.70 -2.80
C VAL A 190 1.73 23.72 -2.98
N HIS A 191 2.21 24.32 -1.89
CA HIS A 191 3.32 25.29 -1.93
C HIS A 191 4.59 24.70 -2.55
N ARG A 192 4.88 23.41 -2.32
CA ARG A 192 6.06 22.73 -2.89
C ARG A 192 5.83 22.27 -4.33
N PHE A 193 4.59 22.03 -4.71
CA PHE A 193 4.24 21.56 -6.04
C PHE A 193 4.56 22.61 -7.11
N GLU A 194 4.13 23.85 -6.92
CA GLU A 194 4.29 24.93 -7.91
C GLU A 194 5.74 25.17 -8.37
N PRO A 195 6.77 25.31 -7.50
CA PRO A 195 8.14 25.51 -7.99
C PRO A 195 8.74 24.29 -8.71
N MET A 196 8.17 23.09 -8.55
CA MET A 196 8.73 21.85 -9.10
C MET A 196 8.07 21.39 -10.40
N PHE A 197 6.77 21.66 -10.53
CA PHE A 197 5.94 21.16 -11.62
C PHE A 197 5.02 22.24 -12.20
N GLY A 198 5.22 23.49 -11.79
CA GLY A 198 4.37 24.62 -12.12
C GLY A 198 4.61 25.21 -13.50
#